data_AF-A5N0I9-F1
#
_entry.id   AF-A5N0I9-F1
#
_cell.length_a   1.000
_cell.length_b   1.000
_cell.length_c   1.000
_cell.angle_alpha   90.00
_cell.angle_beta   90.00
_cell.angle_gamma   90.00
#
_symmetry.space_group_name_H-M   'P 1'
#
loop_
_entity.id
_entity.type
_entity.pdbx_description
1 polymer ?
#
loop_
_entity_poly.entity_id
_entity_poly.type
_entity_poly.pdbx_seq_one_letter_code
_entity_poly.pdbx_strand_id
1 'polypeptide(L)' 'MNQHEDKKVTKISDEVIDKSTALKRVSQERLQREFDYIQAEKLLRKMLEKGLITEVEFNKIDALNRQTFSPYLAEIMP' A
#
# COMPACT_ATOMS: atom_id res chain seq x y z
N MET A 1 -27.31 43.27 33.75
CA MET A 1 -26.55 42.01 33.74
C MET A 1 -27.44 40.93 33.15
N ASN A 2 -26.86 40.03 32.36
CA ASN A 2 -27.46 38.83 31.74
C ASN A 2 -27.83 39.00 30.25
N GLN A 3 -26.79 38.86 29.43
CA GLN A 3 -26.91 38.56 28.01
C GLN A 3 -27.20 37.05 27.88
N HIS A 4 -28.27 36.68 27.19
CA HIS A 4 -28.50 35.30 26.79
C HIS A 4 -27.92 35.13 25.39
N GLU A 5 -26.83 34.38 25.31
CA GLU A 5 -26.09 34.10 24.09
C GLU A 5 -26.84 33.00 23.30
N ASP A 6 -27.51 33.38 22.22
CA ASP A 6 -28.16 32.44 21.30
C ASP A 6 -27.10 31.60 20.56
N LYS A 7 -26.72 30.47 21.16
CA LYS A 7 -25.84 29.50 20.49
C LYS A 7 -26.62 28.79 19.38
N LYS A 8 -26.49 29.27 18.14
CA LYS A 8 -26.85 28.49 16.95
C LYS A 8 -25.91 27.30 16.81
N VAL A 9 -26.34 26.14 17.30
CA VAL A 9 -25.72 24.85 16.98
C VAL A 9 -26.08 24.51 15.53
N THR A 10 -25.13 24.68 14.62
CA THR A 10 -25.29 24.20 13.25
C THR A 10 -24.99 22.71 13.25
N LYS A 11 -26.00 21.87 12.98
CA LYS A 11 -25.78 20.44 12.74
C LYS A 11 -24.85 20.32 11.54
N ILE A 12 -23.66 19.78 11.76
CA ILE A 12 -22.78 19.35 10.69
C ILE A 12 -23.43 18.06 10.17
N SER A 13 -24.23 18.16 9.12
CA SER A 13 -24.67 16.99 8.36
C SER A 13 -23.41 16.30 7.82
N ASP A 14 -23.37 14.97 7.88
CA ASP A 14 -22.23 14.11 7.49
C ASP A 14 -21.73 14.31 6.05
N GLU A 15 -22.40 15.14 5.26
CA GLU A 15 -22.12 15.44 3.85
C GLU A 15 -20.81 16.19 3.59
N VAL A 16 -20.20 16.81 4.61
CA VAL A 16 -18.95 17.59 4.42
C VAL A 16 -17.69 16.70 4.48
N ILE A 17 -17.80 15.43 4.89
CA ILE A 17 -16.68 14.47 4.92
C ILE A 17 -16.68 13.57 3.67
N ASP A 18 -17.01 14.09 2.48
CA ASP A 18 -17.10 13.22 1.28
C ASP A 18 -16.27 13.67 0.06
N LYS A 19 -15.45 14.72 0.17
CA LYS A 19 -14.64 15.15 -1.00
C LYS A 19 -13.14 15.24 -0.79
N SER A 20 -12.65 15.36 0.45
CA SER A 20 -11.21 15.39 0.75
C SER A 20 -10.64 14.06 1.24
N THR A 21 -11.49 13.16 1.72
CA THR A 21 -11.15 11.85 2.29
C THR A 21 -11.23 10.69 1.29
N ALA A 22 -11.49 10.98 0.02
CA ALA A 22 -11.29 10.05 -1.09
C ALA A 22 -9.79 9.89 -1.45
N LEU A 23 -8.89 9.97 -0.46
CA LEU A 23 -7.62 9.24 -0.52
C LEU A 23 -8.01 7.80 -0.85
N LYS A 24 -7.75 7.37 -2.08
CA LYS A 24 -8.11 6.04 -2.60
C LYS A 24 -7.78 5.01 -1.53
N ARG A 25 -8.79 4.47 -0.84
CA ARG A 25 -8.57 3.45 0.19
C ARG A 25 -7.87 2.29 -0.51
N VAL A 26 -6.64 1.98 -0.11
CA VAL A 26 -5.93 0.81 -0.63
C VAL A 26 -6.72 -0.41 -0.16
N SER A 27 -7.11 -1.27 -1.10
CA SER A 27 -7.86 -2.48 -0.75
C SER A 27 -6.96 -3.45 0.01
N GLN A 28 -7.57 -4.33 0.82
CA GLN A 28 -6.83 -5.37 1.53
C GLN A 28 -6.10 -6.29 0.55
N GLU A 29 -6.68 -6.59 -0.61
CA GLU A 29 -5.99 -7.43 -1.62
C GLU A 29 -4.75 -6.73 -2.18
N ARG A 30 -4.82 -5.40 -2.38
CA ARG A 30 -3.65 -4.63 -2.81
C ARG A 30 -2.54 -4.68 -1.76
N LEU A 31 -2.88 -4.47 -0.48
CA LEU A 31 -1.91 -4.58 0.62
C LEU A 31 -1.31 -5.99 0.71
N GLN A 32 -2.13 -7.03 0.51
CA GLN A 32 -1.66 -8.41 0.54
C GLN A 32 -0.64 -8.68 -0.57
N ARG A 33 -0.92 -8.22 -1.80
CA ARG A 33 0.02 -8.37 -2.93
C ARG A 33 1.36 -7.68 -2.69
N GLU A 34 1.35 -6.48 -2.10
CA GLU A 34 2.59 -5.80 -1.70
C GLU A 34 3.37 -6.63 -0.67
N PHE A 35 2.67 -7.12 0.35
CA PHE A 35 3.29 -7.92 1.40
C PHE A 35 3.89 -9.21 0.84
N ASP A 36 3.14 -9.93 0.01
CA ASP A 36 3.57 -11.20 -0.58
C ASP A 36 4.82 -11.00 -1.46
N TYR A 37 4.84 -9.96 -2.29
CA TYR A 37 6.00 -9.61 -3.09
C TYR A 37 7.23 -9.31 -2.23
N ILE A 38 7.09 -8.46 -1.20
CA ILE A 38 8.20 -8.12 -0.28
C ILE A 38 8.76 -9.38 0.40
N GLN A 39 7.89 -10.32 0.78
CA GLN A 39 8.32 -11.56 1.43
C GLN A 39 9.04 -12.49 0.44
N ALA A 40 8.56 -12.59 -0.81
CA ALA A 40 9.22 -13.34 -1.86
C ALA A 40 10.61 -12.76 -2.20
N GLU A 41 10.72 -11.44 -2.33
CA GLU A 41 12.00 -10.75 -2.59
C GLU A 41 13.01 -10.99 -1.45
N LYS A 42 12.58 -10.86 -0.18
CA LYS A 42 13.44 -11.15 0.98
C LYS A 42 13.97 -12.58 0.98
N LEU A 43 13.14 -13.55 0.61
CA LEU A 43 13.57 -14.93 0.49
C LEU A 43 14.58 -15.09 -0.66
N LEU A 44 14.28 -14.48 -1.81
CA LEU A 44 15.13 -14.54 -2.99
C LEU A 44 16.52 -13.95 -2.74
N ARG A 45 16.61 -12.82 -2.01
CA ARG A 45 17.87 -12.20 -1.59
C ARG A 45 18.68 -13.14 -0.70
N LYS A 46 18.05 -13.81 0.27
CA LYS A 46 18.72 -14.82 1.12
C LYS A 46 19.22 -16.02 0.31
N MET A 47 18.51 -16.43 -0.74
CA MET A 47 18.97 -17.50 -1.62
C MET A 47 20.22 -17.09 -2.40
N LEU A 48 20.26 -15.84 -2.90
CA LEU A 48 21.43 -15.29 -3.58
C LEU A 48 22.63 -15.15 -2.63
N GLU A 49 22.42 -14.58 -1.44
CA GLU A 49 23.47 -14.43 -0.41
C GLU A 49 24.09 -15.76 0.00
N LYS A 50 23.29 -16.83 0.01
CA LYS A 50 23.74 -18.20 0.32
C LYS A 50 24.36 -18.93 -0.88
N GLY A 51 24.41 -18.31 -2.06
CA GLY A 51 24.91 -18.92 -3.29
C GLY A 51 24.03 -20.06 -3.83
N LEU A 52 22.75 -20.12 -3.44
CA LEU A 52 21.80 -21.13 -3.92
C LEU A 52 21.29 -20.82 -5.34
N ILE A 53 21.38 -19.56 -5.75
CA ILE A 53 21.04 -19.06 -7.07
C ILE A 53 22.08 -18.05 -7.52
N THR A 54 22.21 -17.88 -8.82
CA THR A 54 23.01 -16.84 -9.46
C THR A 54 22.27 -15.51 -9.53
N GLU A 55 22.99 -14.41 -9.78
CA GLU A 55 22.40 -13.09 -10.03
C GLU A 55 21.48 -13.10 -11.27
N VAL A 56 21.83 -13.87 -12.30
CA VAL A 56 20.99 -14.04 -13.50
C VAL A 56 19.67 -14.72 -13.16
N GLU A 57 19.69 -15.76 -12.31
CA GLU A 57 18.49 -16.44 -11.85
C GLU A 57 17.67 -15.55 -10.91
N PHE A 58 18.32 -14.79 -10.03
CA PHE A 58 17.67 -13.79 -9.19
C PHE A 58 16.83 -12.83 -10.04
N ASN A 59 17.43 -12.21 -11.06
CA ASN A 59 16.73 -11.24 -11.92
C ASN A 59 15.55 -11.85 -12.68
N LYS A 60 15.67 -13.11 -13.12
CA LYS A 60 14.57 -13.83 -13.78
C LYS A 60 13.43 -14.13 -12.81
N ILE A 61 13.74 -14.59 -11.61
CA ILE A 61 12.74 -14.91 -10.59
C ILE A 61 12.06 -13.63 -10.09
N ASP A 62 12.80 -12.53 -9.90
CA ASP A 62 12.23 -11.24 -9.51
C ASP A 62 11.24 -10.72 -10.56
N ALA A 63 11.61 -10.78 -11.84
CA ALA A 63 10.70 -10.41 -12.93
C ALA A 63 9.41 -11.24 -12.92
N LEU A 64 9.52 -12.55 -12.66
CA LEU A 64 8.35 -13.43 -12.52
C LEU A 64 7.52 -13.12 -11.27
N ASN A 65 8.15 -12.76 -10.15
CA ASN A 65 7.47 -12.34 -8.93
C ASN A 65 6.67 -11.05 -9.18
N ARG A 66 7.25 -10.05 -9.85
CA ARG A 66 6.54 -8.81 -10.21
C ARG A 66 5.33 -9.09 -11.09
N GLN A 67 5.43 -10.01 -12.04
CA GLN A 67 4.28 -10.44 -12.87
C GLN A 67 3.22 -11.18 -12.04
N THR A 68 3.65 -12.11 -11.18
CA THR A 68 2.75 -13.00 -10.42
C THR A 68 2.00 -12.27 -9.31
N PHE A 69 2.71 -11.53 -8.47
CA PHE A 69 2.10 -10.77 -7.38
C PHE A 69 1.42 -9.51 -7.89
N SER A 70 1.85 -8.99 -9.05
CA SER A 70 1.37 -7.71 -9.61
C SER A 70 1.25 -6.61 -8.53
N PRO A 71 2.31 -6.36 -7.74
CA PRO A 71 2.26 -5.33 -6.71
C PRO A 71 2.13 -3.97 -7.40
N TYR A 72 1.27 -3.12 -6.84
CA TYR A 72 0.99 -1.79 -7.36
C TYR A 72 2.25 -0.91 -7.43
N LEU A 73 3.22 -1.12 -6.54
CA LEU A 73 4.46 -0.35 -6.51
C LEU A 73 5.59 -0.93 -7.39
N ALA A 74 5.33 -2.00 -8.16
CA ALA A 74 6.33 -2.66 -8.99
C ALA A 74 7.03 -1.72 -9.99
N GLU A 75 6.30 -0.72 -10.51
CA GLU A 75 6.80 0.20 -11.55
C GLU A 75 7.83 1.21 -11.02
N ILE A 76 7.80 1.49 -9.72
CA ILE A 76 8.67 2.49 -9.08
C ILE A 76 9.68 1.86 -8.12
N MET A 77 9.60 0.54 -7.91
CA MET A 77 10.59 -0.17 -7.12
C MET A 77 11.84 -0.41 -7.98
N PRO A 78 13.03 0.00 -7.48
CA PRO A 78 14.30 -0.15 -8.19
C PRO A 78 14.67 -1.61 -8.47
#